data_AF-A0A503HN03-F1
#
_entry.id   AF-A0A503HN03-F1
#
_cell.length_a   1.000
_cell.length_b   1.000
_cell.length_c   1.000
_cell.angle_alpha   90.00
_cell.angle_beta   90.00
_cell.angle_gamma   90.00
#
_symmetry.space_group_name_H-M   'P 1'
#
loop_
_entity.id
_entity.type
_entity.pdbx_description
1 polymer ?
#
loop_
_entity_poly.entity_id
_entity_poly.type
_entity_poly.pdbx_seq_one_letter_code
_entity_poly.pdbx_strand_id
1 'polypeptide(L)'
;MALALRHLATEPSIMHSYPGPQRSGTQPLPMADNGQKVVLAAVSLQAHAFKAMMRYQIETLAFLRHRCEQDIKLADDLIGGPEFNDAFEVVATFLHNAASDYVTEAGKVATLTSKLASEAAGLVRNEARTAIEDIAVKTVA
;
A
#
# COMPACT_ATOMS: atom_id res chain seq x y z
N MET A 1 60.87 -45.46 7.67
CA MET A 1 60.66 -46.93 7.70
C MET A 1 59.37 -47.22 6.97
N ALA A 2 59.45 -47.39 5.65
CA ALA A 2 59.59 -48.71 5.03
C ALA A 2 58.26 -49.49 5.16
N LEU A 3 57.39 -49.44 4.16
CA LEU A 3 57.34 -50.44 3.08
C LEU A 3 57.17 -51.87 3.63
N ALA A 4 55.92 -52.27 3.81
CA ALA A 4 55.46 -53.65 3.70
C ALA A 4 54.12 -53.58 2.95
N LEU A 5 54.13 -53.33 1.64
CA LEU A 5 54.03 -54.37 0.60
C LEU A 5 53.05 -55.49 0.97
N ARG A 6 51.85 -55.40 0.39
CA ARG A 6 51.42 -56.23 -0.75
C ARG A 6 51.32 -57.71 -0.39
N HIS A 7 50.13 -58.14 -0.01
CA HIS A 7 49.53 -59.38 -0.51
C HIS A 7 48.02 -59.09 -0.70
N LEU A 8 47.60 -58.75 -1.92
CA LEU A 8 47.12 -59.65 -2.97
C LEU A 8 45.61 -59.92 -2.84
N ALA A 9 44.86 -59.14 -3.63
CA ALA A 9 43.70 -59.54 -4.43
C ALA A 9 42.71 -60.56 -3.82
N THR A 10 41.54 -60.08 -3.40
CA THR A 10 40.24 -60.54 -3.93
C THR A 10 39.12 -59.62 -3.44
N GLU A 11 38.51 -58.86 -4.35
CA GLU A 11 37.14 -58.35 -4.19
C GLU A 11 36.16 -59.55 -4.10
N PRO A 12 34.98 -59.45 -3.42
CA PRO A 12 33.96 -58.48 -3.84
C PRO A 12 33.05 -57.85 -2.77
N SER A 13 32.62 -56.62 -3.11
CA SER A 13 31.23 -56.15 -3.08
C SER A 13 30.44 -56.26 -1.77
N ILE A 14 30.36 -55.16 -1.01
CA ILE A 14 29.07 -54.59 -0.56
C ILE A 14 29.17 -53.07 -0.67
N MET A 15 28.59 -52.55 -1.74
CA MET A 15 28.37 -51.13 -1.97
C MET A 15 27.32 -50.63 -0.97
N HIS A 16 27.76 -50.13 0.19
CA HIS A 16 26.94 -49.21 0.97
C HIS A 16 26.91 -47.87 0.24
N SER A 17 25.91 -47.71 -0.63
CA SER A 17 25.60 -46.42 -1.25
C SER A 17 25.30 -45.41 -0.15
N TYR A 18 26.26 -44.53 0.11
CA TYR A 18 26.02 -43.23 0.76
C TYR A 18 24.90 -42.51 -0.02
N PRO A 19 23.83 -42.02 0.63
CA PRO A 19 22.96 -41.09 -0.05
C PRO A 19 23.76 -39.81 -0.26
N GLY A 20 24.03 -39.48 -1.52
CA GLY A 20 24.62 -38.18 -1.89
C GLY A 20 23.79 -37.04 -1.31
N PRO A 21 24.38 -35.84 -1.15
CA PRO A 21 23.66 -34.70 -0.63
C PRO A 21 22.38 -34.53 -1.45
N GLN A 22 21.24 -34.58 -0.77
CA GLN A 22 19.97 -34.23 -1.37
C GLN A 22 20.16 -32.84 -1.96
N ARG A 23 20.28 -32.81 -3.29
CA ARG A 23 20.22 -31.58 -4.04
C ARG A 23 18.77 -31.16 -3.88
N SER A 24 18.51 -30.43 -2.80
CA SER A 24 17.32 -29.62 -2.64
C SER A 24 17.32 -28.75 -3.88
N GLY A 25 16.63 -29.22 -4.92
CA GLY A 25 16.26 -28.40 -6.04
C GLY A 25 15.48 -27.29 -5.40
N THR A 26 16.13 -26.15 -5.20
CA THR A 26 15.49 -24.85 -5.17
C THR A 26 14.77 -24.75 -6.51
N GLN A 27 13.60 -25.38 -6.57
CA GLN A 27 12.60 -25.11 -7.57
C GLN A 27 12.46 -23.60 -7.52
N PRO A 28 12.80 -22.87 -8.61
CA PRO A 28 12.70 -21.42 -8.59
C PRO A 28 11.26 -21.14 -8.23
N LEU A 29 11.04 -20.54 -7.06
CA LEU A 29 9.72 -20.05 -6.72
C LEU A 29 9.27 -19.20 -7.92
N PRO A 30 8.01 -19.31 -8.38
CA PRO A 30 7.49 -18.52 -9.50
C PRO A 30 7.59 -16.98 -9.31
N MET A 31 8.19 -16.55 -8.20
CA MET A 31 8.56 -15.19 -7.83
C MET A 31 9.66 -14.57 -8.69
N ALA A 32 10.54 -15.34 -9.35
CA ALA A 32 11.66 -14.74 -10.08
C ALA A 32 11.23 -13.95 -11.33
N ASP A 33 10.28 -14.47 -12.11
CA ASP A 33 9.77 -13.83 -13.33
C ASP A 33 8.60 -12.86 -13.03
N ASN A 34 7.82 -13.15 -11.97
CA ASN A 34 6.78 -12.25 -11.46
C ASN A 34 7.34 -11.09 -10.62
N GLY A 35 8.60 -11.14 -10.19
CA GLY A 35 9.20 -10.15 -9.32
C GLY A 35 9.27 -8.75 -9.94
N GLN A 36 9.57 -8.65 -11.24
CA GLN A 36 9.60 -7.35 -11.93
C GLN A 36 8.20 -6.71 -12.00
N LYS A 37 7.15 -7.52 -12.22
CA LYS A 37 5.75 -7.06 -12.24
C LYS A 37 5.30 -6.60 -10.86
N VAL A 38 5.65 -7.35 -9.81
CA VAL A 38 5.38 -6.98 -8.41
C VAL A 38 6.09 -5.69 -8.02
N VAL A 39 7.35 -5.50 -8.42
CA VAL A 39 8.09 -4.25 -8.17
C VAL A 39 7.45 -3.07 -8.90
N LEU A 40 7.04 -3.23 -10.17
CA LEU A 40 6.33 -2.19 -10.92
C LEU A 40 4.96 -1.87 -10.32
N ALA A 41 4.21 -2.88 -9.86
CA ALA A 41 2.95 -2.71 -9.16
C ALA A 41 3.15 -1.98 -7.82
N ALA A 42 4.17 -2.33 -7.06
CA ALA A 42 4.53 -1.65 -5.82
C ALA A 42 4.92 -0.18 -6.05
N VAL A 43 5.75 0.11 -7.06
CA VAL A 43 6.13 1.49 -7.43
C VAL A 43 4.93 2.31 -7.88
N SER A 44 4.02 1.73 -8.67
CA SER A 44 2.80 2.42 -9.09
C SER A 44 1.88 2.69 -7.90
N LEU A 45 1.65 1.70 -7.03
CA LEU A 45 0.88 1.90 -5.79
C LEU A 45 1.50 2.97 -4.90
N GLN A 46 2.82 2.99 -4.76
CA GLN A 46 3.54 4.00 -3.98
C GLN A 46 3.38 5.40 -4.58
N ALA A 47 3.47 5.54 -5.91
CA ALA A 47 3.24 6.81 -6.59
C ALA A 47 1.78 7.29 -6.44
N HIS A 48 0.82 6.37 -6.53
CA HIS A 48 -0.60 6.64 -6.31
C HIS A 48 -0.90 7.05 -4.86
N ALA A 49 -0.30 6.36 -3.88
CA ALA A 49 -0.39 6.72 -2.46
C ALA A 49 0.23 8.09 -2.18
N PHE A 50 1.41 8.38 -2.74
CA PHE A 50 2.06 9.68 -2.61
C PHE A 50 1.20 10.80 -3.22
N LYS A 51 0.63 10.59 -4.41
CA LYS A 51 -0.27 11.55 -5.06
C LYS A 51 -1.54 11.77 -4.25
N ALA A 52 -2.13 10.72 -3.69
CA ALA A 52 -3.28 10.81 -2.81
C ALA A 52 -2.95 11.58 -1.53
N MET A 53 -1.78 11.32 -0.93
CA MET A 53 -1.29 12.05 0.24
C MET A 53 -1.09 13.54 -0.05
N MET A 54 -0.46 13.90 -1.18
CA MET A 54 -0.30 15.31 -1.56
C MET A 54 -1.65 16.00 -1.79
N ARG A 55 -2.62 15.31 -2.41
CA ARG A 55 -3.99 15.83 -2.56
C ARG A 55 -4.69 16.03 -1.21
N TYR A 56 -4.55 15.07 -0.30
CA TYR A 56 -5.06 15.19 1.07
C TYR A 56 -4.46 16.40 1.79
N GLN A 57 -3.14 16.60 1.68
CA GLN A 57 -2.45 17.75 2.28
C GLN A 57 -2.94 19.08 1.70
N ILE A 58 -3.08 19.18 0.38
CA ILE A 58 -3.60 20.39 -0.28
C ILE A 58 -5.02 20.69 0.20
N GLU A 59 -5.89 19.69 0.26
CA GLU A 59 -7.28 19.89 0.68
C GLU A 59 -7.36 20.31 2.16
N THR A 60 -6.58 19.66 3.02
CA THR A 60 -6.51 20.00 4.46
C THR A 60 -6.04 21.45 4.66
N LEU A 61 -5.03 21.90 3.90
CA LEU A 61 -4.54 23.27 3.97
C LEU A 61 -5.56 24.28 3.42
N ALA A 62 -6.26 23.94 2.34
CA ALA A 62 -7.32 24.77 1.79
C ALA A 62 -8.49 24.93 2.77
N PHE A 63 -8.89 23.83 3.41
CA PHE A 63 -9.89 23.81 4.46
C PHE A 63 -9.47 24.67 5.67
N LEU A 64 -8.24 24.51 6.14
CA LEU A 64 -7.73 25.27 7.27
C LEU A 64 -7.71 26.78 6.96
N ARG A 65 -7.28 27.16 5.75
CA ARG A 65 -7.33 28.55 5.31
C ARG A 65 -8.77 29.10 5.34
N HIS A 66 -9.72 28.38 4.75
CA HIS A 66 -11.13 28.76 4.75
C HIS A 66 -11.66 28.93 6.17
N ARG A 67 -11.32 28.01 7.09
CA ARG A 67 -11.72 28.11 8.50
C ARG A 67 -11.18 29.37 9.17
N CYS A 68 -9.90 29.69 8.97
CA CYS A 68 -9.30 30.94 9.49
C CYS A 68 -9.99 32.18 8.93
N GLU A 69 -10.35 32.19 7.64
CA GLU A 69 -11.10 33.29 7.03
C GLU A 69 -12.50 33.46 7.66
N GLN A 70 -13.20 32.37 7.96
CA GLN A 70 -14.47 32.40 8.68
C GLN A 70 -14.31 32.88 10.14
N ASP A 71 -13.22 32.51 10.81
CA ASP A 71 -12.95 32.93 12.19
C ASP A 71 -12.66 34.44 12.28
N ILE A 72 -11.92 34.98 11.30
CA ILE A 72 -11.71 36.43 11.16
C ILE A 72 -13.06 37.13 10.94
N LYS A 73 -13.88 36.61 10.02
CA LYS A 73 -15.19 37.17 9.75
C LYS A 73 -16.09 37.18 10.99
N LEU A 74 -16.10 36.09 11.77
CA LEU A 74 -16.85 36.04 13.02
C LEU A 74 -16.38 37.12 14.01
N ALA A 75 -15.07 37.32 14.13
CA ALA A 75 -14.52 38.36 15.00
C ALA A 75 -14.95 39.77 14.54
N ASP A 76 -14.89 40.05 13.24
CA ASP A 76 -15.32 41.32 12.65
C ASP A 76 -16.82 41.56 12.87
N ASP A 77 -17.66 40.53 12.64
CA ASP A 77 -19.12 40.59 12.80
C ASP A 77 -19.50 40.81 14.28
N LEU A 78 -18.74 40.25 15.24
CA LEU A 78 -18.95 40.48 16.68
C LEU A 78 -18.47 41.85 17.16
N ILE A 79 -17.35 42.35 16.63
CA ILE A 79 -16.79 43.67 16.98
C ILE A 79 -17.63 44.80 16.36
N GLY A 80 -18.28 44.55 15.21
CA GLY A 80 -19.15 45.49 14.50
C GLY A 80 -20.40 45.95 15.26
N GLY A 81 -20.66 45.39 16.45
CA GLY A 81 -21.68 45.86 17.40
C GLY A 81 -23.12 45.38 17.15
N PRO A 82 -23.38 44.08 16.94
CA PRO A 82 -24.75 43.55 16.92
C PRO A 82 -25.41 43.58 18.31
N GLU A 83 -26.74 43.76 18.37
CA GLU A 83 -27.52 43.47 19.59
C GLU A 83 -27.33 42.00 20.01
N PHE A 84 -27.62 41.65 21.26
CA PHE A 84 -27.39 40.28 21.78
C PHE A 84 -28.04 39.18 20.92
N ASN A 85 -29.23 39.45 20.36
CA ASN A 85 -29.94 38.51 19.51
C ASN A 85 -29.23 38.33 18.15
N ASP A 86 -28.75 39.42 17.56
CA ASP A 86 -27.97 39.41 16.32
C ASP A 86 -26.62 38.70 16.52
N ALA A 87 -25.96 38.89 17.68
CA ALA A 87 -24.73 38.19 18.02
C ALA A 87 -24.95 36.67 18.14
N PHE A 88 -26.09 36.26 18.73
CA PHE A 88 -26.45 34.85 18.83
C PHE A 88 -26.74 34.24 17.45
N GLU A 89 -27.45 34.94 16.57
CA GLU A 89 -27.72 34.50 15.20
C GLU A 89 -26.43 34.36 14.38
N VAL A 90 -25.50 35.31 14.51
CA VAL A 90 -24.18 35.26 13.87
C VAL A 90 -23.40 34.02 14.33
N VAL A 91 -23.35 33.77 15.63
CA VAL A 91 -22.64 32.60 16.20
C VAL A 91 -23.31 31.29 15.79
N ALA A 92 -24.64 31.21 15.82
CA ALA A 92 -25.39 30.02 15.42
C ALA A 92 -25.17 29.70 13.92
N THR A 93 -25.20 30.72 13.07
CA THR A 93 -24.92 30.59 11.63
C THR A 93 -23.49 30.11 11.39
N PHE A 94 -22.52 30.68 12.11
CA PHE A 94 -21.14 30.25 12.05
C PHE A 94 -20.95 28.78 12.45
N LEU A 95 -21.57 28.34 13.55
CA LEU A 95 -21.53 26.95 14.01
C LEU A 95 -22.15 25.99 12.98
N HIS A 96 -23.28 26.37 12.39
CA HIS A 96 -23.93 25.59 11.34
C HIS A 96 -23.04 25.45 10.11
N ASN A 97 -22.47 26.57 9.63
CA ASN A 97 -21.56 26.56 8.48
C ASN A 97 -20.30 25.74 8.77
N ALA A 98 -19.72 25.89 9.96
CA ALA A 98 -18.57 25.11 10.38
C ALA A 98 -18.87 23.61 10.38
N ALA A 99 -20.03 23.20 10.92
CA ALA A 99 -20.45 21.80 10.90
C ALA A 99 -20.59 21.26 9.46
N SER A 100 -21.23 22.03 8.58
CA SER A 100 -21.37 21.69 7.16
C SER A 100 -20.02 21.57 6.45
N ASP A 101 -19.10 22.48 6.73
CA ASP A 101 -17.75 22.50 6.15
C ASP A 101 -16.95 21.25 6.59
N TYR A 102 -16.99 20.89 7.88
CA TYR A 102 -16.35 19.67 8.38
C TYR A 102 -16.93 18.40 7.77
N VAL A 103 -18.25 18.30 7.61
CA VAL A 103 -18.90 17.16 6.94
C VAL A 103 -18.45 17.06 5.49
N THR A 104 -18.41 18.19 4.79
CA THR A 104 -17.95 18.26 3.41
C THR A 104 -16.51 17.81 3.28
N GLU A 105 -15.63 18.31 4.15
CA GLU A 105 -14.21 17.96 4.16
C GLU A 105 -13.99 16.47 4.45
N ALA A 106 -14.70 15.91 5.43
CA ALA A 106 -14.68 14.48 5.71
C ALA A 106 -15.11 13.65 4.48
N GLY A 107 -16.09 14.11 3.71
CA GLY A 107 -16.51 13.48 2.45
C GLY A 107 -15.40 13.47 1.38
N LYS A 108 -14.62 14.55 1.27
CA LYS A 108 -13.48 14.61 0.35
C LYS A 108 -12.38 13.63 0.77
N VAL A 109 -12.07 13.56 2.06
CA VAL A 109 -11.09 12.61 2.62
C VAL A 109 -11.52 11.17 2.33
N ALA A 110 -12.79 10.83 2.62
CA ALA A 110 -13.34 9.51 2.32
C ALA A 110 -13.24 9.16 0.82
N THR A 111 -13.49 10.12 -0.06
CA THR A 111 -13.36 9.95 -1.52
C THR A 111 -11.91 9.67 -1.93
N LEU A 112 -10.93 10.38 -1.35
CA LEU A 112 -9.51 10.14 -1.61
C LEU A 112 -9.08 8.75 -1.15
N THR A 113 -9.49 8.34 0.06
CA THR A 113 -9.18 7.01 0.61
C THR A 113 -9.84 5.89 -0.21
N SER A 114 -11.09 6.07 -0.63
CA SER A 114 -11.80 5.10 -1.49
C SER A 114 -11.10 4.91 -2.84
N LYS A 115 -10.63 5.99 -3.47
CA LYS A 115 -9.86 5.91 -4.71
C LYS A 115 -8.57 5.13 -4.52
N LEU A 116 -7.81 5.41 -3.47
CA LEU A 116 -6.57 4.70 -3.17
C LEU A 116 -6.82 3.20 -2.91
N ALA A 117 -7.85 2.87 -2.14
CA ALA A 117 -8.23 1.49 -1.88
C ALA A 117 -8.66 0.75 -3.17
N SER A 118 -9.40 1.42 -4.06
CA SER A 118 -9.78 0.84 -5.36
C SER A 118 -8.59 0.59 -6.27
N GLU A 119 -7.60 1.50 -6.28
CA GLU A 119 -6.36 1.32 -7.03
C GLU A 119 -5.56 0.12 -6.50
N ALA A 120 -5.42 0.01 -5.17
CA ALA A 120 -4.77 -1.15 -4.53
C ALA A 120 -5.49 -2.47 -4.84
N ALA A 121 -6.82 -2.50 -4.74
CA ALA A 121 -7.62 -3.68 -5.06
C ALA A 121 -7.49 -4.08 -6.55
N GLY A 122 -7.41 -3.09 -7.44
CA GLY A 122 -7.17 -3.30 -8.87
C GLY A 122 -5.83 -3.98 -9.13
N LEU A 123 -4.75 -3.55 -8.46
CA LEU A 123 -3.43 -4.16 -8.56
C LEU A 123 -3.43 -5.62 -8.08
N VAL A 124 -3.99 -5.89 -6.89
CA VAL A 124 -4.09 -7.26 -6.34
C VAL A 124 -4.89 -8.17 -7.28
N ARG A 125 -6.00 -7.68 -7.85
CA ARG A 125 -6.83 -8.46 -8.77
C ARG A 125 -6.08 -8.79 -10.07
N ASN A 126 -5.26 -7.88 -10.58
CA ASN A 126 -4.48 -8.08 -11.78
C ASN A 126 -3.31 -9.07 -11.55
N GLU A 127 -2.64 -8.98 -10.41
CA GLU A 127 -1.60 -9.95 -10.01
C GLU A 127 -2.18 -11.36 -9.84
N ALA A 128 -3.31 -11.49 -9.13
CA ALA A 128 -3.98 -12.78 -8.95
C ALA A 128 -4.38 -13.41 -10.29
N ARG A 129 -4.88 -12.62 -11.24
CA ARG A 129 -5.23 -13.10 -12.58
C ARG A 129 -4.00 -13.59 -13.34
N THR A 130 -2.92 -12.80 -13.34
CA THR A 130 -1.67 -13.15 -14.03
C THR A 130 -1.08 -14.45 -13.47
N ALA A 131 -1.13 -14.65 -12.15
CA ALA A 131 -0.64 -15.88 -11.52
C ALA A 131 -1.47 -17.12 -11.93
N ILE A 132 -2.79 -16.99 -12.02
CA ILE A 132 -3.68 -18.08 -12.47
C ILE A 132 -3.40 -18.44 -13.93
N GLU A 133 -3.25 -17.43 -14.80
CA GLU A 133 -2.94 -17.63 -16.22
C GLU A 133 -1.57 -18.32 -16.40
N ASP A 134 -0.55 -17.93 -15.63
CA ASP A 134 0.79 -18.54 -15.69
C ASP A 134 0.82 -20.01 -15.22
N ILE A 135 0.04 -20.34 -14.19
CA ILE A 135 -0.14 -21.75 -13.72
C ILE A 135 -0.82 -22.59 -14.79
N ALA A 136 -1.86 -22.05 -15.44
CA ALA A 136 -2.59 -22.74 -16.50
C ALA A 136 -1.69 -23.05 -17.70
N VAL A 137 -0.89 -22.08 -18.14
CA VAL A 137 0.07 -22.26 -19.25
C VAL A 137 1.13 -23.31 -18.92
N LYS A 138 1.65 -23.31 -17.68
CA LYS A 138 2.66 -24.30 -17.22
C LYS A 138 2.11 -25.72 -17.02
N THR A 139 0.79 -25.87 -16.92
CA THR A 139 0.14 -27.19 -16.73
C THR A 139 -0.23 -27.85 -18.08
N VAL A 140 -0.29 -27.07 -19.16
CA VAL A 140 -0.66 -27.54 -20.51
C VAL A 140 0.58 -27.90 -21.36
N ALA A 141 1.77 -27.44 -20.97
CA ALA A 141 3.05 -27.77 -21.61
C ALA A 141 3.70 -29.01 -20.99
#